data_AF-A0A1Y2CBH0-F1
#
_entry.id   AF-A0A1Y2CBH0-F1
#
_cell.length_a   1.000
_cell.length_b   1.000
_cell.length_c   1.000
_cell.angle_alpha   90.00
_cell.angle_beta   90.00
_cell.angle_gamma   90.00
#
_symmetry.space_group_name_H-M   'P 1'
#
loop_
_entity.id
_entity.type
_entity.pdbx_description
1 polymer ?
#
loop_
_entity_poly.entity_id
_entity_poly.type
_entity_poly.pdbx_seq_one_letter_code
_entity_poly.pdbx_strand_id
1 'polypeptide(L)'
;MKNQSRIHLTIILIVFVVVVLLHVIQTTPTKPIWLVATMSHYSPKAKRRRLMIRETYQRLTNPLSSIATTRFILGEPPTPSHLESLIQENNTYGDIIILPIPENPHTANTIKPITFLSSLLTTTPTSATLHFKSR
;
A
#
# COMPACT_ATOMS: atom_id res chain seq x y z
N MET A 1 -11.39 38.11 44.68
CA MET A 1 -11.81 36.71 44.36
C MET A 1 -12.37 36.53 42.93
N LYS A 2 -13.00 37.54 42.30
CA LYS A 2 -13.60 37.44 40.96
C LYS A 2 -12.62 37.22 39.78
N ASN A 3 -11.38 37.72 39.89
CA ASN A 3 -10.36 37.57 38.84
C ASN A 3 -9.79 36.14 38.75
N GLN A 4 -9.60 35.46 39.88
CA GLN A 4 -9.08 34.08 39.90
C GLN A 4 -10.06 33.11 39.22
N SER A 5 -11.37 33.26 39.46
CA SER A 5 -12.41 32.47 38.81
C SER A 5 -12.45 32.65 37.28
N ARG A 6 -12.22 33.88 36.79
CA ARG A 6 -12.15 34.17 35.35
C ARG A 6 -10.93 33.51 34.70
N ILE A 7 -9.77 33.54 35.36
CA ILE A 7 -8.54 32.92 34.84
C ILE A 7 -8.70 31.39 34.76
N HIS A 8 -9.26 30.76 35.80
CA HIS A 8 -9.54 29.32 35.78
C HIS A 8 -10.52 28.93 34.67
N LEU A 9 -11.59 29.70 34.45
CA LEU A 9 -12.55 29.44 33.39
C LEU A 9 -11.91 29.54 31.99
N THR A 10 -11.06 30.54 31.77
CA THR A 10 -10.34 30.71 30.49
C THR A 10 -9.37 29.56 30.25
N ILE A 11 -8.64 29.09 31.27
CA ILE A 11 -7.73 27.95 31.14
C ILE A 11 -8.52 26.68 30.79
N ILE A 12 -9.65 26.42 31.47
CA ILE A 12 -10.51 25.27 31.18
C ILE A 12 -11.03 25.34 29.73
N LEU A 13 -11.45 26.51 29.27
CA LEU A 13 -11.93 26.70 27.91
C LEU A 13 -10.81 26.46 26.88
N ILE A 14 -9.60 26.96 27.12
CA ILE A 14 -8.44 26.73 26.23
C ILE A 14 -8.11 25.24 26.17
N VAL A 15 -8.04 24.56 27.32
CA VAL A 15 -7.77 23.12 27.37
C VAL A 15 -8.85 22.34 26.64
N PHE A 16 -10.13 22.68 26.83
CA PHE A 16 -11.23 22.06 26.12
C PHE A 16 -11.13 22.27 24.61
N VAL A 17 -10.86 23.50 24.15
CA VAL A 17 -10.68 23.81 22.72
C VAL A 17 -9.49 23.05 22.13
N VAL A 18 -8.36 22.97 22.84
CA VAL A 18 -7.18 22.22 22.39
C VAL A 18 -7.47 20.72 22.32
N VAL A 19 -8.15 20.16 23.33
CA VAL A 19 -8.54 18.73 23.34
C VAL A 19 -9.52 18.42 22.22
N VAL A 20 -10.53 19.28 22.00
CA VAL A 20 -11.48 19.14 20.88
C VAL A 20 -10.75 19.26 19.54
N LEU A 21 -9.83 20.21 19.39
CA LEU A 21 -9.03 20.36 18.17
C LEU A 21 -8.15 19.14 17.91
N LEU A 22 -7.48 18.59 18.94
CA LEU A 22 -6.71 17.34 18.83
C LEU A 22 -7.60 16.15 18.45
N HIS A 23 -8.77 16.01 19.06
CA HIS A 23 -9.72 14.95 18.72
C HIS A 23 -10.28 15.11 17.29
N VAL A 24 -10.52 16.34 16.83
CA VAL A 24 -10.97 16.65 15.46
C VAL A 24 -9.85 16.34 14.45
N ILE A 25 -8.58 16.57 14.78
CA ILE A 25 -7.44 16.18 13.93
C ILE A 25 -7.30 14.65 13.86
N GLN A 26 -7.55 13.94 14.96
CA GLN A 26 -7.50 12.47 15.00
C GLN A 26 -8.66 11.77 14.27
N THR A 27 -9.72 12.49 13.91
CA THR A 27 -10.91 11.92 13.25
C THR A 27 -10.98 12.20 11.75
N THR A 28 -9.84 12.49 11.10
CA THR A 28 -9.81 12.33 9.64
C THR A 28 -10.19 10.88 9.33
N PRO A 29 -11.28 10.62 8.60
CA PRO A 29 -11.68 9.26 8.31
C PRO A 29 -10.53 8.61 7.56
N THR A 30 -10.06 7.49 8.11
CA THR A 30 -9.31 6.43 7.44
C THR A 30 -10.12 5.98 6.22
N LYS A 31 -10.12 6.80 5.16
CA LYS A 31 -10.87 6.55 3.92
C LYS A 31 -10.57 5.12 3.44
N PRO A 32 -11.55 4.41 2.85
CA PRO A 32 -11.26 3.10 2.27
C PRO A 32 -10.12 3.26 1.28
N ILE A 33 -9.00 2.62 1.59
CA ILE A 33 -7.82 2.59 0.74
C ILE A 33 -8.11 1.54 -0.33
N TRP A 34 -8.43 1.98 -1.54
CA TRP A 34 -8.61 1.10 -2.68
C TRP A 34 -7.27 0.43 -3.01
N LEU A 35 -7.26 -0.89 -3.16
CA LEU A 35 -6.09 -1.61 -3.66
C LEU A 35 -6.23 -1.86 -5.15
N VAL A 36 -5.41 -1.18 -5.95
CA VAL A 36 -5.30 -1.41 -7.39
C VAL A 36 -4.20 -2.46 -7.62
N ALA A 37 -4.61 -3.72 -7.70
CA ALA A 37 -3.71 -4.83 -7.97
C ALA A 37 -3.61 -5.12 -9.47
N THR A 38 -2.44 -4.88 -10.06
CA THR A 38 -2.19 -5.12 -11.48
C THR A 38 -1.39 -6.39 -11.68
N MET A 39 -1.99 -7.40 -12.33
CA MET A 39 -1.28 -8.63 -12.70
C MET A 39 -0.17 -8.30 -13.69
N SER A 40 1.06 -8.70 -13.38
CA SER A 40 2.26 -8.41 -14.16
C SER A 40 3.14 -9.64 -14.30
N HIS A 41 4.32 -9.47 -14.92
CA HIS A 41 5.27 -10.53 -15.25
C HIS A 41 6.71 -10.00 -15.17
N TYR A 42 7.70 -10.86 -14.93
CA TYR A 42 9.12 -10.47 -14.86
C TYR A 42 9.77 -10.05 -16.20
N SER A 43 9.09 -10.19 -17.35
CA SER A 43 9.72 -9.94 -18.65
C SER A 43 10.09 -8.46 -18.87
N PRO A 44 11.10 -8.13 -19.71
CA PRO A 44 11.47 -6.74 -19.99
C PRO A 44 10.32 -5.89 -20.54
N LYS A 45 9.46 -6.49 -21.39
CA LYS A 45 8.25 -5.83 -21.91
C LYS A 45 7.27 -5.50 -20.78
N ALA A 46 7.08 -6.42 -19.83
CA ALA A 46 6.22 -6.20 -18.67
C ALA A 46 6.82 -5.16 -17.71
N LYS A 47 8.14 -5.15 -17.49
CA LYS A 47 8.83 -4.09 -16.75
C LYS A 47 8.57 -2.71 -17.36
N ARG A 48 8.70 -2.58 -18.68
CA ARG A 48 8.37 -1.33 -19.39
C ARG A 48 6.91 -0.92 -19.19
N ARG A 49 5.97 -1.87 -19.21
CA ARG A 49 4.55 -1.60 -18.92
C ARG A 49 4.33 -1.08 -17.50
N ARG A 50 4.99 -1.68 -16.49
CA ARG A 50 4.91 -1.18 -15.11
C ARG A 50 5.40 0.26 -15.03
N LEU A 51 6.56 0.57 -15.61
CA LEU A 51 7.08 1.93 -15.67
C LEU A 51 6.10 2.90 -16.32
N MET A 52 5.47 2.53 -17.45
CA MET A 52 4.46 3.37 -18.09
C MET A 52 3.25 3.59 -17.18
N ILE A 53 2.76 2.56 -16.46
CA ILE A 53 1.64 2.70 -15.52
C ILE A 53 2.02 3.61 -14.35
N ARG A 54 3.25 3.54 -13.84
CA ARG A 54 3.76 4.45 -12.81
C ARG A 54 3.77 5.90 -13.30
N GLU A 55 4.37 6.14 -14.47
CA GLU A 55 4.53 7.50 -15.03
C GLU A 55 3.23 8.13 -15.52
N THR A 56 2.24 7.32 -15.91
CA THR A 56 0.95 7.82 -16.41
C THR A 56 -0.09 7.79 -15.31
N TYR A 57 -0.54 6.61 -14.91
CA TYR A 57 -1.68 6.47 -14.00
C TYR A 57 -1.34 6.98 -12.60
N GLN A 58 -0.26 6.49 -11.99
CA GLN A 58 0.05 6.87 -10.60
C GLN A 58 0.43 8.35 -10.47
N ARG A 59 1.07 8.93 -11.49
CA ARG A 59 1.43 10.35 -11.52
C ARG A 59 0.25 11.28 -11.83
N LEU A 60 -0.63 10.90 -12.76
CA LEU A 60 -1.79 11.72 -13.16
C LEU A 60 -2.93 11.63 -12.13
N THR A 61 -3.07 10.51 -11.42
CA THR A 61 -4.09 10.34 -10.39
C THR A 61 -3.63 10.81 -9.00
N ASN A 62 -2.83 11.86 -8.91
CA ASN A 62 -2.36 12.43 -7.63
C ASN A 62 -3.49 12.71 -6.59
N PRO A 63 -4.76 12.99 -6.99
CA PRO A 63 -5.86 13.02 -6.02
C PRO A 63 -6.21 11.62 -5.45
N LEU A 64 -6.08 10.56 -6.26
CA LEU A 64 -6.38 9.18 -5.88
C LEU A 64 -5.26 8.52 -5.07
N SER A 65 -4.02 9.03 -5.13
CA SER A 65 -2.89 8.48 -4.33
C SER A 65 -3.18 8.51 -2.82
N SER A 66 -4.01 9.46 -2.37
CA SER A 66 -4.47 9.59 -0.99
C SER A 66 -5.54 8.57 -0.57
N ILE A 67 -6.18 7.89 -1.53
CA ILE A 67 -7.28 6.93 -1.28
C ILE A 67 -7.06 5.58 -1.96
N ALA A 68 -5.97 5.39 -2.67
CA ALA A 68 -5.70 4.16 -3.41
C ALA A 68 -4.20 3.81 -3.39
N THR A 69 -3.92 2.56 -3.06
CA THR A 69 -2.59 1.97 -3.15
C THR A 69 -2.51 1.10 -4.40
N THR A 70 -1.47 1.28 -5.22
CA THR A 70 -1.23 0.41 -6.39
C THR A 70 -0.17 -0.62 -6.07
N ARG A 71 -0.38 -1.86 -6.50
CA ARG A 71 0.59 -2.96 -6.41
C ARG A 71 0.65 -3.76 -7.70
N PHE A 72 1.84 -4.16 -8.11
CA PHE A 72 2.06 -5.11 -9.20
C PHE A 72 2.23 -6.52 -8.62
N ILE A 73 1.40 -7.44 -9.09
CA ILE A 73 1.37 -8.82 -8.60
C ILE A 73 2.09 -9.71 -9.61
N LEU A 74 3.12 -10.39 -9.16
CA LEU A 74 3.94 -11.32 -9.93
C LEU A 74 3.96 -12.68 -9.24
N GLY A 75 4.15 -13.75 -10.00
CA GLY A 75 4.60 -15.03 -9.47
C GLY A 75 6.11 -15.06 -9.30
N GLU A 76 6.60 -16.15 -8.73
CA GLU A 76 8.02 -16.46 -8.63
C GLU A 76 8.64 -16.52 -10.03
N PRO A 77 9.71 -15.73 -10.27
CA PRO A 77 10.41 -15.78 -11.54
C PRO A 77 11.20 -17.10 -11.68
N PRO A 78 11.41 -17.57 -12.92
CA PRO A 78 12.04 -18.88 -13.17
C PRO A 78 13.56 -18.89 -12.92
N THR A 79 14.20 -17.72 -12.80
CA THR A 79 15.65 -17.63 -12.62
C THR A 79 16.03 -16.61 -11.54
N PRO A 80 17.15 -16.81 -10.83
CA PRO A 80 17.65 -15.85 -9.83
C PRO A 80 17.89 -14.45 -10.40
N SER A 81 18.41 -14.34 -11.62
CA SER A 81 18.66 -13.04 -12.28
C SER A 81 17.39 -12.20 -12.47
N HIS A 82 16.26 -12.85 -12.75
CA HIS A 82 14.98 -12.17 -12.83
C HIS A 82 14.49 -11.73 -11.45
N LEU A 83 14.73 -12.55 -10.41
CA LEU A 83 14.41 -12.19 -9.03
C LEU A 83 15.22 -10.98 -8.57
N GLU A 84 16.52 -10.95 -8.82
CA GLU A 84 17.39 -9.81 -8.51
C GLU A 84 16.90 -8.52 -9.20
N SER A 85 16.52 -8.61 -10.48
CA SER A 85 15.97 -7.45 -11.21
C SER A 85 14.66 -6.93 -10.60
N LEU A 86 13.79 -7.84 -10.12
CA LEU A 86 12.55 -7.48 -9.45
C LEU A 86 12.81 -6.89 -8.05
N ILE A 87 13.78 -7.42 -7.30
CA ILE A 87 14.19 -6.87 -6.00
C ILE A 87 14.72 -5.45 -6.19
N GLN A 88 15.61 -5.22 -7.16
CA GLN A 88 16.14 -3.89 -7.45
C GLN A 88 15.03 -2.91 -7.85
N GLU A 89 14.08 -3.35 -8.67
CA GLU A 89 12.92 -2.56 -9.03
C GLU A 89 12.05 -2.25 -7.81
N ASN A 90 11.77 -3.24 -6.95
CA ASN A 90 10.95 -3.05 -5.77
C ASN A 90 11.63 -2.18 -4.71
N ASN A 91 12.95 -2.23 -4.59
CA ASN A 91 13.71 -1.32 -3.72
C ASN A 91 13.56 0.14 -4.18
N THR A 92 13.32 0.37 -5.47
CA THR A 92 13.11 1.72 -6.03
C THR A 92 11.68 2.20 -5.86
N TYR A 93 10.67 1.33 -6.11
CA TYR A 93 9.27 1.75 -6.21
C TYR A 93 8.36 1.23 -5.08
N GLY A 94 8.76 0.19 -4.35
CA GLY A 94 8.03 -0.38 -3.20
C GLY A 94 6.64 -0.93 -3.52
N ASP A 95 6.36 -1.24 -4.79
CA ASP A 95 5.02 -1.56 -5.27
C ASP A 95 4.87 -2.98 -5.84
N ILE A 96 5.85 -3.87 -5.67
CA ILE A 96 5.83 -5.24 -6.17
C ILE A 96 5.49 -6.23 -5.05
N ILE A 97 4.56 -7.14 -5.34
CA ILE A 97 4.25 -8.32 -4.55
C ILE A 97 4.57 -9.57 -5.39
N ILE A 98 5.39 -10.46 -4.84
CA ILE A 98 5.73 -11.75 -5.44
C ILE A 98 4.96 -12.83 -4.67
N LEU A 99 4.10 -13.56 -5.38
CA LEU A 99 3.36 -14.69 -4.83
C LEU A 99 4.20 -15.96 -4.96
N PRO A 100 4.08 -16.91 -4.01
CA PRO A 100 4.84 -18.16 -4.00
C PRO A 100 4.27 -19.19 -4.98
N ILE A 101 4.15 -18.81 -6.25
CA ILE A 101 3.62 -19.63 -7.35
C ILE A 101 4.48 -19.41 -8.60
N PRO A 102 4.71 -20.44 -9.43
CA PRO A 102 5.53 -20.30 -10.62
C PRO A 102 4.88 -19.38 -11.65
N GLU A 103 5.64 -18.41 -12.15
CA GLU A 103 5.17 -17.52 -13.21
C GLU A 103 5.21 -18.23 -14.58
N ASN A 104 4.03 -18.53 -15.12
CA ASN A 104 3.84 -19.08 -16.46
C ASN A 104 2.50 -18.60 -17.07
N PRO A 105 2.28 -18.75 -18.39
CA PRO A 105 1.07 -18.25 -19.05
C PRO A 105 -0.24 -18.79 -18.49
N HIS A 106 -0.24 -20.05 -18.02
CA HIS A 106 -1.42 -20.65 -17.39
C HIS A 106 -1.69 -19.99 -16.03
N THR A 107 -0.69 -19.92 -15.15
CA THR A 107 -0.80 -19.32 -13.83
C THR A 107 -1.21 -17.85 -13.87
N ALA A 108 -0.79 -17.09 -14.88
CA ALA A 108 -0.96 -15.63 -14.94
C ALA A 108 -2.42 -15.17 -14.81
N ASN A 109 -3.36 -15.88 -15.42
CA ASN A 109 -4.77 -15.46 -15.49
C ASN A 109 -5.73 -16.35 -14.70
N THR A 110 -5.34 -17.58 -14.34
CA THR A 110 -6.22 -18.52 -13.63
C THR A 110 -5.90 -18.58 -12.14
N ILE A 111 -4.62 -18.79 -11.81
CA ILE A 111 -4.18 -19.07 -10.44
C ILE A 111 -3.82 -17.77 -9.71
N LYS A 112 -3.04 -16.89 -10.35
CA LYS A 112 -2.50 -15.67 -9.73
C LYS A 112 -3.57 -14.76 -9.10
N PRO A 113 -4.72 -14.49 -9.74
CA PRO A 113 -5.77 -13.68 -9.11
C PRO A 113 -6.36 -14.35 -7.87
N ILE A 114 -6.61 -15.67 -7.92
CA ILE A 114 -7.19 -16.43 -6.82
C ILE A 114 -6.20 -16.50 -5.64
N THR A 115 -4.94 -16.83 -5.90
CA THR A 115 -3.89 -16.87 -4.89
C THR A 115 -3.71 -15.50 -4.23
N PHE A 116 -3.72 -14.43 -5.01
CA PHE A 116 -3.64 -13.08 -4.47
C PHE A 116 -4.84 -12.76 -3.56
N LEU A 117 -6.06 -12.97 -4.03
CA LEU A 117 -7.26 -12.73 -3.23
C LEU A 117 -7.27 -13.56 -1.95
N SER A 118 -6.89 -14.84 -2.03
CA SER A 118 -6.75 -15.70 -0.85
C SER A 118 -5.73 -15.14 0.14
N SER A 119 -4.59 -14.63 -0.34
CA SER A 119 -3.55 -14.05 0.53
C SER A 119 -4.04 -12.83 1.31
N LEU A 120 -4.94 -12.02 0.71
CA LEU A 120 -5.55 -10.86 1.37
C LEU A 120 -6.56 -11.27 2.45
N LEU A 121 -7.26 -12.40 2.27
CA LEU A 121 -8.24 -12.91 3.24
C LEU A 121 -7.57 -13.57 4.44
N THR A 122 -6.38 -14.14 4.25
CA THR A 122 -5.60 -14.81 5.30
C THR A 122 -4.71 -13.87 6.11
N THR A 123 -4.43 -12.67 5.60
CA THR A 123 -3.65 -11.67 6.32
C THR A 123 -4.59 -10.82 7.17
N THR A 124 -4.58 -11.04 8.49
CA THR A 124 -5.19 -10.10 9.45
C THR A 124 -4.54 -8.71 9.29
N PRO A 125 -5.25 -7.59 9.56
CA PRO A 125 -4.90 -6.25 9.05
C PRO A 125 -3.61 -5.60 9.58
N THR A 126 -2.72 -6.34 10.23
CA THR A 126 -1.64 -5.75 11.03
C THR A 126 -0.24 -5.88 10.44
N SER A 127 0.00 -6.69 9.40
CA SER A 127 1.35 -6.79 8.80
C SER A 127 1.35 -7.41 7.42
N ALA A 128 1.15 -6.58 6.39
CA ALA A 128 1.61 -6.90 5.04
C ALA A 128 3.07 -6.47 4.88
N THR A 129 3.96 -7.09 5.65
CA THR A 129 5.42 -6.99 5.48
C THR A 129 5.96 -8.37 5.15
N LEU A 130 6.40 -8.52 3.90
CA LEU A 130 7.19 -9.59 3.29
C LEU A 130 7.59 -10.76 4.22
N HIS A 131 6.88 -11.88 4.13
CA HIS A 131 7.44 -13.16 4.56
C HIS A 131 8.40 -13.68 3.49
N PHE A 132 9.67 -13.30 3.61
CA PHE A 132 10.78 -13.97 2.95
C PHE A 132 11.12 -15.23 3.75
N LYS A 133 10.96 -16.41 3.16
CA LYS A 133 11.43 -17.68 3.75
C LYS A 133 12.73 -18.06 3.06
N SER A 134 13.86 -17.74 3.68
CA SER A 134 15.16 -18.28 3.26
C SER A 134 15.17 -19.79 3.51
N ARG A 135 15.37 -20.59 2.46
CA ARG A 135 15.94 -21.92 2.57
C ARG A 135 17.36 -21.87 2.04
#